data_AF-J0PS91-F1
#
_entry.id   AF-J0PS91-F1
#
_cell.length_a   1.000
_cell.length_b   1.000
_cell.length_c   1.000
_cell.angle_alpha   90.00
_cell.angle_beta   90.00
_cell.angle_gamma   90.00
#
_symmetry.space_group_name_H-M   'P 1'
#
loop_
_entity.id
_entity.type
_entity.pdbx_description
1 polymer ?
#
loop_
_entity_poly.entity_id
_entity_poly.type
_entity_poly.pdbx_seq_one_letter_code
_entity_poly.pdbx_strand_id
1 'polypeptide(L)'
;MISLYLPQDTFVHKLRPGVKLLFLTVCATILFMVSSIPILLIFLLFVALLYRVAKIPFSNVLKQLKAMSLFLILIFVFQIIFKNWLTGFEIILRFTSLVFFASLVSLTTKVSDMVSTIETWLQPFRHVGINSSKFSMVLSMAIRFIPVVGKKLNEVNEAQRARGLDTNIFALAMPLIIRTIRMASEVAEALDARSYDCNADNSISDDNITVQRKGIIP
;
A
#
# COMPACT_ATOMS: atom_id res chain seq x y z
N MET A 1 13.16 13.52 4.55
CA MET A 1 13.93 12.49 3.82
C MET A 1 13.25 11.15 4.02
N ILE A 2 12.80 10.50 2.94
CA ILE A 2 13.01 9.08 2.56
C ILE A 2 12.45 9.01 1.12
N SER A 3 13.25 9.42 0.15
CA SER A 3 13.01 9.10 -1.25
C SER A 3 13.79 7.82 -1.54
N LEU A 4 13.22 6.67 -1.19
CA LEU A 4 13.78 5.36 -1.53
C LEU A 4 13.43 4.94 -2.97
N TYR A 5 13.14 5.92 -3.84
CA TYR A 5 12.82 5.69 -5.24
C TYR A 5 13.96 6.24 -6.10
N LEU A 6 14.61 5.34 -6.82
CA LEU A 6 15.61 5.69 -7.82
C LEU A 6 14.87 5.77 -9.16
N PRO A 7 14.55 6.97 -9.68
CA PRO A 7 13.95 7.09 -11.00
C PRO A 7 14.97 6.59 -12.03
N GLN A 8 14.68 5.46 -12.67
CA GLN A 8 15.43 5.00 -13.83
C GLN A 8 14.49 4.67 -14.98
N ASP A 9 14.86 5.14 -16.18
CA ASP A 9 14.15 4.93 -17.44
C ASP A 9 14.39 3.51 -17.98
N THR A 10 13.71 2.52 -17.41
CA THR A 10 13.76 1.14 -17.88
C THR A 10 12.35 0.63 -18.19
N PHE A 11 12.20 -0.27 -19.17
CA PHE A 11 10.92 -0.90 -19.56
C PHE A 11 10.13 -1.45 -18.35
N VAL A 12 10.84 -2.01 -17.36
CA VAL A 12 10.25 -2.49 -16.10
C VAL A 12 9.57 -1.35 -15.34
N HIS A 13 10.07 -0.11 -15.40
CA HIS A 13 9.49 1.05 -14.73
C HIS A 13 8.20 1.57 -15.38
N LYS A 14 7.99 1.31 -16.68
CA LYS A 14 6.81 1.76 -17.43
C LYS A 14 5.59 0.85 -17.27
N LEU A 15 5.75 -0.37 -16.72
CA LEU A 15 4.63 -1.26 -16.45
C LEU A 15 3.76 -0.73 -15.31
N ARG A 16 2.43 -0.74 -15.53
CA ARG A 16 1.42 -0.36 -14.54
C ARG A 16 1.72 -1.03 -13.18
N PRO A 17 1.80 -0.27 -12.08
CA PRO A 17 2.14 -0.81 -10.76
C PRO A 17 1.22 -1.97 -10.32
N GLY A 18 -0.05 -1.93 -10.71
CA GLY A 18 -1.01 -3.02 -10.47
C GLY A 18 -0.67 -4.33 -11.13
N VAL A 19 -0.11 -4.32 -12.33
CA VAL A 19 0.30 -5.57 -13.00
C VAL A 19 1.52 -6.18 -12.28
N LYS A 20 2.45 -5.34 -11.81
CA LYS A 20 3.61 -5.81 -11.03
C LYS A 20 3.20 -6.40 -9.69
N LEU A 21 2.29 -5.75 -8.97
CA LEU A 21 1.78 -6.26 -7.70
C LEU A 21 1.00 -7.56 -7.89
N LEU A 22 0.12 -7.63 -8.91
CA LEU A 22 -0.59 -8.86 -9.25
C LEU A 22 0.39 -9.98 -9.58
N PHE A 23 1.38 -9.69 -10.41
CA PHE A 23 2.40 -10.66 -10.79
C PHE A 23 3.22 -11.13 -9.57
N LEU A 24 3.53 -10.23 -8.63
CA LEU A 24 4.15 -10.59 -7.36
C LEU A 24 3.26 -11.49 -6.51
N THR A 25 2.00 -11.16 -6.35
CA THR A 25 1.05 -12.00 -5.60
C THR A 25 0.93 -13.37 -6.25
N VAL A 26 0.72 -13.44 -7.56
CA VAL A 26 0.60 -14.70 -8.31
C VAL A 26 1.87 -15.52 -8.22
N CYS A 27 3.04 -14.93 -8.46
CA CYS A 27 4.32 -15.64 -8.33
C CYS A 27 4.57 -16.13 -6.90
N ALA A 28 4.22 -15.34 -5.88
CA ALA A 28 4.34 -15.74 -4.48
C ALA A 28 3.42 -16.94 -4.16
N THR A 29 2.16 -16.92 -4.62
CA THR A 29 1.23 -18.03 -4.46
C THR A 29 1.72 -19.29 -5.16
N ILE A 30 2.20 -19.18 -6.41
CA ILE A 30 2.76 -20.31 -7.17
C ILE A 30 4.00 -20.89 -6.47
N LEU A 31 4.92 -20.03 -6.00
CA LEU A 31 6.11 -20.48 -5.26
C LEU A 31 5.77 -21.19 -3.96
N PHE A 32 4.67 -20.80 -3.31
CA PHE A 32 4.23 -21.46 -2.08
C PHE A 32 3.67 -22.85 -2.34
N MET A 33 2.93 -23.01 -3.45
CA MET A 33 2.28 -24.26 -3.84
C MET A 33 3.26 -25.30 -4.39
N VAL A 34 4.37 -24.84 -4.99
CA VAL A 34 5.39 -25.71 -5.59
C VAL A 34 6.56 -25.94 -4.62
N SER A 35 6.71 -27.18 -4.16
CA SER A 35 7.89 -27.64 -3.40
C SER A 35 8.87 -28.39 -4.30
N SER A 36 9.56 -27.66 -5.19
CA SER A 36 10.55 -28.25 -6.08
C SER A 36 11.76 -27.33 -6.23
N ILE A 37 12.92 -27.84 -5.82
CA ILE A 37 14.24 -27.18 -5.94
C ILE A 37 14.51 -26.64 -7.36
N PRO A 38 14.30 -27.39 -8.47
CA PRO A 38 14.58 -26.86 -9.80
C PRO A 38 13.68 -25.68 -10.19
N ILE A 39 12.42 -25.66 -9.76
CA ILE A 39 11.48 -24.57 -10.05
C ILE A 39 11.87 -23.30 -9.29
N LEU A 40 12.31 -23.45 -8.04
CA LEU A 40 12.86 -22.34 -7.25
C LEU A 40 14.14 -21.77 -7.89
N LEU A 41 15.00 -22.62 -8.45
CA LEU A 41 16.23 -22.21 -9.12
C LEU A 41 15.95 -21.44 -10.43
N ILE A 42 15.00 -21.93 -11.24
CA ILE A 42 14.52 -21.24 -12.45
C ILE A 42 13.92 -19.88 -12.10
N PHE A 43 13.11 -19.82 -11.04
CA PHE A 43 12.53 -18.56 -10.59
C PHE A 43 13.60 -17.59 -10.08
N LEU A 44 14.57 -18.05 -9.29
CA LEU A 44 15.69 -17.23 -8.84
C LEU A 44 16.47 -16.65 -10.02
N LEU A 45 16.72 -17.46 -11.06
CA LEU A 45 17.39 -17.03 -12.28
C LEU A 45 16.58 -15.98 -13.05
N PHE A 46 15.25 -16.15 -13.12
CA PHE A 46 14.34 -15.17 -13.67
C PHE A 46 14.37 -13.84 -12.91
N VAL A 47 14.37 -13.88 -11.57
CA VAL A 47 14.52 -12.68 -10.72
C VAL A 47 15.88 -12.01 -10.94
N ALA A 48 16.95 -12.79 -11.05
CA ALA A 48 18.29 -12.26 -11.33
C ALA A 48 18.36 -11.56 -12.71
N LEU A 49 17.69 -12.13 -13.72
CA LEU A 49 17.58 -11.52 -15.05
C LEU A 49 16.79 -10.21 -15.00
N LEU A 50 15.68 -10.16 -14.25
CA LEU A 50 14.94 -8.92 -14.01
C LEU A 50 15.78 -7.87 -13.29
N TYR A 51 16.62 -8.27 -12.33
CA TYR A 51 17.55 -7.37 -11.65
C TYR A 51 18.58 -6.76 -12.63
N ARG A 52 19.07 -7.57 -13.57
CA ARG A 52 19.99 -7.15 -14.63
C ARG A 52 19.31 -6.21 -15.62
N VAL A 53 18.07 -6.52 -16.03
CA VAL A 53 17.26 -5.66 -16.91
C VAL A 53 16.94 -4.34 -16.20
N ALA A 54 16.64 -4.38 -14.90
CA ALA A 54 16.31 -3.21 -14.08
C ALA A 54 17.53 -2.33 -13.70
N LYS A 55 18.76 -2.73 -14.06
CA LYS A 55 20.02 -1.99 -13.80
C LYS A 55 20.20 -1.55 -12.34
N ILE A 56 19.74 -2.34 -11.39
CA ILE A 56 19.86 -2.02 -9.96
C ILE A 56 21.31 -2.30 -9.51
N PRO A 57 21.98 -1.38 -8.78
CA PRO A 57 23.35 -1.60 -8.33
C PRO A 57 23.44 -2.80 -7.39
N PHE A 58 24.40 -3.69 -7.66
CA PHE A 58 24.66 -4.93 -6.90
C PHE A 58 24.97 -4.66 -5.40
N SER A 59 25.34 -3.43 -5.05
CA SER A 59 25.53 -3.01 -3.66
C SER A 59 24.23 -3.07 -2.83
N ASN A 60 23.07 -2.83 -3.44
CA ASN A 60 21.77 -2.91 -2.75
C ASN A 60 21.39 -4.36 -2.45
N VAL A 61 21.72 -5.28 -3.35
CA VAL A 61 21.57 -6.72 -3.17
C VAL A 61 22.37 -7.20 -1.96
N LEU A 62 23.65 -6.83 -1.89
CA LEU A 62 24.52 -7.25 -0.79
C LEU A 62 24.10 -6.67 0.56
N LYS A 63 23.63 -5.42 0.60
CA LYS A 63 23.09 -4.82 1.83
C LYS A 63 21.84 -5.53 2.32
N GLN A 64 20.93 -5.91 1.42
CA GLN A 64 19.74 -6.67 1.78
C GLN A 64 20.09 -8.08 2.24
N LEU A 65 20.99 -8.76 1.54
CA LEU A 65 21.45 -10.09 1.95
C LEU A 65 22.08 -10.04 3.33
N LYS A 66 22.88 -9.00 3.62
CA LYS A 66 23.53 -8.81 4.93
C LYS A 66 22.53 -8.49 6.03
N ALA A 67 21.53 -7.64 5.76
CA ALA A 67 20.48 -7.33 6.72
C ALA A 67 19.60 -8.55 7.02
N MET A 68 19.34 -9.40 6.02
CA MET A 68 18.50 -10.59 6.16
C MET A 68 19.25 -11.86 6.54
N SER A 69 20.59 -11.89 6.48
CA SER A 69 21.33 -13.13 6.75
C SER A 69 21.13 -13.61 8.17
N LEU A 70 21.00 -12.71 9.15
CA LEU A 70 20.74 -13.07 10.54
C LEU A 70 19.43 -13.87 10.67
N PHE A 71 18.37 -13.41 10.00
CA PHE A 71 17.08 -14.08 9.98
C PHE A 71 17.14 -15.41 9.20
N LEU A 72 17.87 -15.43 8.08
CA LEU A 72 18.02 -16.62 7.23
C LEU A 72 18.80 -17.74 7.92
N ILE A 73 19.85 -17.39 8.66
CA ILE A 73 20.64 -18.31 9.49
C ILE A 73 19.77 -18.90 10.60
N LEU A 74 18.95 -18.07 11.26
CA LEU A 74 18.05 -18.52 12.32
C LEU A 74 17.06 -19.57 11.80
N ILE A 75 16.44 -19.31 10.64
CA ILE A 75 15.52 -20.26 9.98
C ILE A 75 16.25 -21.55 9.61
N PHE A 76 17.48 -21.46 9.10
CA PHE A 76 18.26 -22.63 8.71
C PHE A 76 18.56 -23.55 9.89
N VAL A 77 19.03 -22.97 11.00
CA VAL A 77 19.33 -23.72 12.23
C VAL A 77 18.07 -24.40 12.73
N PHE A 78 16.93 -23.70 12.73
CA PHE A 78 15.65 -24.27 13.14
C PHE A 78 15.23 -25.44 12.22
N GLN A 79 15.39 -25.29 10.90
CA GLN A 79 15.03 -26.35 9.94
C GLN A 79 15.90 -27.61 10.04
N ILE A 80 17.20 -27.44 10.33
CA ILE A 80 18.11 -28.56 10.55
C ILE A 80 17.68 -29.36 11.79
N ILE A 81 17.26 -28.68 12.85
CA ILE A 81 16.84 -29.31 14.11
C ILE A 81 15.49 -30.04 13.96
N PHE A 82 14.52 -29.45 13.26
CA PHE A 82 13.13 -29.95 13.25
C PHE A 82 12.78 -30.87 12.08
N LYS A 83 13.46 -30.76 10.93
CA LYS A 83 13.12 -31.54 9.74
C LYS A 83 14.33 -32.25 9.14
N ASN A 84 15.08 -31.55 8.30
CA ASN A 84 16.12 -32.08 7.42
C ASN A 84 16.85 -30.94 6.72
N TRP A 85 18.10 -31.17 6.34
CA TRP A 85 18.92 -30.18 5.64
C TRP A 85 18.37 -29.79 4.27
N LEU A 86 17.78 -30.74 3.52
CA LEU A 86 17.19 -30.50 2.20
C LEU A 86 16.01 -29.52 2.27
N THR A 87 15.11 -29.71 3.25
CA THR A 87 13.97 -28.82 3.45
C THR A 87 14.42 -27.44 3.95
N GLY A 88 15.51 -27.38 4.72
CA GLY A 88 16.13 -26.11 5.12
C GLY A 88 16.63 -25.33 3.90
N PHE A 89 17.31 -25.99 2.98
CA PHE A 89 17.80 -25.37 1.75
C PHE A 89 16.66 -24.87 0.86
N GLU A 90 15.59 -25.66 0.70
CA GLU A 90 14.41 -25.26 -0.07
C GLU A 90 13.77 -23.98 0.48
N ILE A 91 13.59 -23.90 1.80
CA ILE A 91 13.00 -22.72 2.45
C ILE A 91 13.89 -21.50 2.29
N ILE A 92 15.21 -21.63 2.48
CA ILE A 92 16.16 -20.53 2.25
C ILE A 92 16.03 -20.01 0.82
N LEU A 93 16.10 -20.92 -0.17
CA LEU A 93 16.07 -20.56 -1.57
C LEU A 93 14.75 -19.86 -1.93
N ARG A 94 13.63 -20.35 -1.39
CA ARG A 94 12.31 -19.72 -1.52
C ARG A 94 12.28 -18.32 -0.91
N PHE A 95 12.71 -18.16 0.35
CA PHE A 95 12.72 -16.87 1.04
C PHE A 95 13.64 -15.87 0.32
N THR A 96 14.85 -16.26 -0.02
CA THR A 96 15.78 -15.41 -0.77
C THR A 96 15.16 -14.97 -2.09
N SER A 97 14.58 -15.89 -2.88
CA SER A 97 13.99 -15.49 -4.16
C SER A 97 12.80 -14.55 -4.01
N LEU A 98 11.91 -14.78 -3.03
CA LEU A 98 10.78 -13.91 -2.73
C LEU A 98 11.21 -12.53 -2.26
N VAL A 99 12.18 -12.48 -1.36
CA VAL A 99 12.73 -11.23 -0.84
C VAL A 99 13.34 -10.39 -1.96
N PHE A 100 14.15 -11.01 -2.80
CA PHE A 100 14.76 -10.32 -3.94
C PHE A 100 13.71 -9.79 -4.90
N PHE A 101 12.68 -10.59 -5.17
CA PHE A 101 11.59 -10.20 -6.04
C PHE A 101 10.78 -9.05 -5.44
N ALA A 102 10.39 -9.16 -4.17
CA ALA A 102 9.68 -8.11 -3.44
C ALA A 102 10.49 -6.82 -3.34
N SER A 103 11.80 -6.93 -3.11
CA SER A 103 12.66 -5.77 -3.09
C SER A 103 12.78 -5.11 -4.46
N LEU A 104 12.90 -5.90 -5.53
CA LEU A 104 12.90 -5.36 -6.89
C LEU A 104 11.59 -4.60 -7.17
N VAL A 105 10.44 -5.15 -6.78
CA VAL A 105 9.15 -4.45 -6.92
C VAL A 105 9.09 -3.18 -6.06
N SER A 106 9.61 -3.22 -4.83
CA SER A 106 9.66 -2.08 -3.91
C SER A 106 10.57 -0.96 -4.44
N LEU A 107 11.76 -1.30 -4.94
CA LEU A 107 12.70 -0.33 -5.53
C LEU A 107 12.20 0.24 -6.86
N THR A 108 11.37 -0.51 -7.60
CA THR A 108 10.88 -0.10 -8.92
C THR A 108 9.50 0.55 -8.90
N THR A 109 8.89 0.74 -7.73
CA THR A 109 7.54 1.31 -7.60
C THR A 109 7.50 2.38 -6.52
N LYS A 110 6.96 3.57 -6.84
CA LYS A 110 6.76 4.62 -5.84
C LYS A 110 5.66 4.20 -4.87
N VAL A 111 5.82 4.56 -3.59
CA VAL A 111 4.79 4.34 -2.57
C VAL A 111 3.44 4.96 -3.00
N SER A 112 3.45 6.17 -3.56
CA SER A 112 2.24 6.84 -4.07
C SER A 112 1.53 6.05 -5.19
N ASP A 113 2.29 5.37 -6.04
CA ASP A 113 1.76 4.57 -7.16
C ASP A 113 1.23 3.22 -6.66
N MET A 114 1.81 2.66 -5.59
CA MET A 114 1.26 1.48 -4.91
C MET A 114 -0.09 1.82 -4.26
N VAL A 115 -0.19 2.95 -3.57
CA VAL A 115 -1.43 3.37 -2.88
C VAL A 115 -2.57 3.56 -3.88
N SER A 116 -2.34 4.29 -4.98
CA SER A 116 -3.36 4.50 -6.03
C SER A 116 -3.79 3.21 -6.73
N THR A 117 -2.88 2.24 -6.84
CA THR A 117 -3.18 0.92 -7.41
C THR A 117 -4.04 0.08 -6.48
N ILE A 118 -3.66 0.00 -5.20
CA ILE A 118 -4.41 -0.71 -4.16
C ILE A 118 -5.84 -0.16 -4.08
N GLU A 119 -5.97 1.14 -4.19
CA GLU A 119 -7.25 1.83 -4.24
C GLU A 119 -8.08 1.51 -5.48
N THR A 120 -7.45 1.46 -6.66
CA THR A 120 -8.12 1.04 -7.90
C THR A 120 -8.65 -0.40 -7.78
N TRP A 121 -7.93 -1.26 -7.07
CA TRP A 121 -8.33 -2.65 -6.80
C TRP A 121 -9.41 -2.77 -5.73
N LEU A 122 -9.51 -1.81 -4.82
CA LEU A 122 -10.58 -1.70 -3.84
C LEU A 122 -11.87 -1.10 -4.44
N GLN A 123 -11.80 -0.43 -5.61
CA GLN A 123 -13.00 0.08 -6.29
C GLN A 123 -14.05 -0.96 -6.65
N PRO A 124 -13.74 -2.14 -7.22
CA PRO A 124 -14.77 -3.15 -7.50
C PRO A 124 -15.46 -3.68 -6.23
N PHE A 125 -14.75 -3.70 -5.09
CA PHE A 125 -15.33 -4.09 -3.79
C PHE A 125 -16.37 -3.08 -3.24
N ARG A 126 -16.51 -1.90 -3.87
CA ARG A 126 -17.59 -0.94 -3.55
C ARG A 126 -18.97 -1.36 -4.04
N HIS A 127 -19.07 -2.40 -4.86
CA HIS A 127 -20.36 -2.91 -5.33
C HIS A 127 -21.18 -3.61 -4.23
N VAL A 128 -20.66 -3.81 -3.02
CA VAL A 128 -21.34 -4.49 -1.89
C VAL A 128 -22.27 -3.53 -1.10
N GLY A 129 -23.01 -2.65 -1.78
CA GLY A 129 -24.19 -1.99 -1.19
C GLY A 129 -24.00 -0.62 -0.51
N ILE A 130 -22.88 0.08 -0.74
CA ILE A 130 -22.70 1.46 -0.28
C ILE A 130 -23.09 2.42 -1.42
N ASN A 131 -23.82 3.49 -1.12
CA ASN A 131 -24.25 4.51 -2.08
C ASN A 131 -23.05 4.99 -2.93
N SER A 132 -22.96 4.46 -4.16
CA SER A 132 -21.71 4.44 -4.94
C SER A 132 -21.19 5.84 -5.22
N SER A 133 -22.08 6.82 -5.37
CA SER A 133 -21.72 8.22 -5.60
C SER A 133 -20.98 8.85 -4.41
N LYS A 134 -21.52 8.69 -3.18
CA LYS A 134 -20.93 9.25 -1.95
C LYS A 134 -19.57 8.64 -1.63
N PHE A 135 -19.46 7.31 -1.74
CA PHE A 135 -18.18 6.64 -1.52
C PHE A 135 -17.12 7.10 -2.53
N SER A 136 -17.52 7.38 -3.78
CA SER A 136 -16.59 7.84 -4.82
C SER A 136 -15.99 9.18 -4.51
N MET A 137 -16.85 10.05 -4.02
CA MET A 137 -16.50 11.40 -3.65
C MET A 137 -15.55 11.40 -2.45
N VAL A 138 -15.88 10.66 -1.39
CA VAL A 138 -15.03 10.53 -0.19
C VAL A 138 -13.67 9.95 -0.57
N LEU A 139 -13.65 8.87 -1.36
CA LEU A 139 -12.41 8.24 -1.79
C LEU A 139 -11.57 9.20 -2.64
N SER A 140 -12.15 9.83 -3.66
CA SER A 140 -11.44 10.78 -4.54
C SER A 140 -10.88 11.99 -3.78
N MET A 141 -11.59 12.47 -2.77
CA MET A 141 -11.10 13.50 -1.86
C MET A 141 -9.95 12.98 -1.00
N ALA A 142 -10.08 11.80 -0.38
CA ALA A 142 -9.05 11.20 0.46
C ALA A 142 -7.71 11.08 -0.28
N ILE A 143 -7.70 10.58 -1.53
CA ILE A 143 -6.49 10.52 -2.37
C ILE A 143 -5.85 11.89 -2.51
N ARG A 144 -6.67 12.89 -2.84
CA ARG A 144 -6.21 14.26 -3.09
C ARG A 144 -5.69 14.91 -1.81
N PHE A 145 -6.22 14.52 -0.64
CA PHE A 145 -5.76 15.01 0.66
C PHE A 145 -4.41 14.43 1.09
N ILE A 146 -4.07 13.19 0.73
CA ILE A 146 -2.77 12.57 1.06
C ILE A 146 -1.57 13.48 0.72
N PRO A 147 -1.40 13.97 -0.54
CA PRO A 147 -0.27 14.85 -0.87
C PRO A 147 -0.35 16.23 -0.20
N VAL A 148 -1.56 16.74 0.04
CA VAL A 148 -1.76 18.04 0.70
C VAL A 148 -1.32 17.98 2.16
N VAL A 149 -1.76 16.94 2.89
CA VAL A 149 -1.33 16.68 4.26
C VAL A 149 0.18 16.44 4.30
N GLY A 150 0.73 15.67 3.36
CA GLY A 150 2.18 15.47 3.23
C GLY A 150 2.99 16.76 3.12
N LYS A 151 2.52 17.75 2.37
CA LYS A 151 3.19 19.07 2.30
C LYS A 151 3.12 19.83 3.62
N LYS A 152 1.94 19.82 4.27
CA LYS A 152 1.75 20.48 5.58
C LYS A 152 2.57 19.83 6.68
N LEU A 153 2.73 18.50 6.64
CA LEU A 153 3.65 17.75 7.50
C LEU A 153 5.08 18.27 7.37
N ASN A 154 5.57 18.45 6.14
CA ASN A 154 6.92 18.96 5.91
C ASN A 154 7.09 20.42 6.37
N GLU A 155 6.14 21.30 6.08
CA GLU A 155 6.18 22.70 6.54
C GLU A 155 6.23 22.78 8.08
N VAL A 156 5.40 21.99 8.79
CA VAL A 156 5.41 21.95 10.26
C VAL A 156 6.72 21.35 10.77
N ASN A 157 7.24 20.30 10.11
CA ASN A 157 8.51 19.69 10.46
C ASN A 157 9.67 20.70 10.33
N GLU A 158 9.76 21.43 9.23
CA GLU A 158 10.77 22.47 9.04
C GLU A 158 10.66 23.59 10.08
N ALA A 159 9.44 24.04 10.40
CA ALA A 159 9.21 25.04 11.43
C ALA A 159 9.59 24.56 12.84
N GLN A 160 9.31 23.30 13.19
CA GLN A 160 9.68 22.73 14.49
C GLN A 160 11.17 22.39 14.57
N ARG A 161 11.80 22.01 13.46
CA ARG A 161 13.25 21.85 13.37
C ARG A 161 13.98 23.17 13.61
N ALA A 162 13.47 24.29 13.08
CA ALA A 162 14.02 25.62 13.38
C ALA A 162 13.89 26.00 14.86
N ARG A 163 12.95 25.39 15.60
CA ARG A 163 12.75 25.57 17.04
C ARG A 163 13.52 24.56 17.91
N GLY A 164 14.29 23.66 17.30
CA GLY A 164 15.04 22.61 18.02
C GLY A 164 14.16 21.50 18.62
N LEU A 165 12.91 21.34 18.14
CA LEU A 165 11.94 20.36 18.65
C LEU A 165 11.78 19.15 17.70
N ASP A 166 12.83 18.78 16.98
CA ASP A 166 12.83 17.79 15.90
C ASP A 166 12.46 16.36 16.33
N THR A 167 12.67 16.02 17.59
CA THR A 167 12.43 14.70 18.18
C THR A 167 11.12 14.60 18.97
N ASN A 168 10.45 15.72 19.24
CA ASN A 168 9.21 15.71 20.02
C ASN A 168 7.98 15.48 19.12
N ILE A 169 7.52 14.22 19.09
CA ILE A 169 6.34 13.80 18.35
C ILE A 169 5.11 14.65 18.71
N PHE A 170 4.94 15.03 19.97
CA PHE A 170 3.80 15.85 20.41
C PHE A 170 3.87 17.28 19.84
N ALA A 171 5.06 17.86 19.74
CA ALA A 171 5.27 19.20 19.17
C ALA A 171 4.96 19.25 17.66
N LEU A 172 5.10 18.12 16.96
CA LEU A 172 4.69 17.95 15.57
C LEU A 172 3.19 17.62 15.46
N ALA A 173 2.70 16.64 16.21
CA ALA A 173 1.36 16.10 16.07
C ALA A 173 0.26 17.12 16.40
N MET A 174 0.40 17.88 17.50
CA MET A 174 -0.62 18.85 17.94
C MET A 174 -0.97 19.89 16.86
N PRO A 175 -0.01 20.64 16.29
CA PRO A 175 -0.32 21.63 15.26
C PRO A 175 -0.86 21.00 13.97
N LEU A 176 -0.46 19.76 13.65
CA LEU A 176 -0.97 19.04 12.48
C LEU A 176 -2.42 18.61 12.66
N ILE A 177 -2.78 18.08 13.82
CA ILE A 177 -4.14 17.66 14.11
C ILE A 177 -5.08 18.87 14.00
N ILE A 178 -4.73 20.00 14.64
CA ILE A 178 -5.55 21.22 14.59
C ILE A 178 -5.72 21.72 13.14
N ARG A 179 -4.64 21.75 12.35
CA ARG A 179 -4.70 22.14 10.93
C ARG A 179 -5.54 21.19 10.09
N THR A 180 -5.47 19.89 10.38
CA THR A 180 -6.23 18.87 9.65
C THR A 180 -7.72 18.94 9.98
N ILE A 181 -8.07 19.16 11.26
CA ILE A 181 -9.47 19.36 11.68
C ILE A 181 -10.05 20.61 11.00
N ARG A 182 -9.33 21.73 11.02
CA ARG A 182 -9.78 22.97 10.37
C ARG A 182 -9.99 22.76 8.87
N MET A 183 -9.06 22.09 8.20
CA MET A 183 -9.18 21.74 6.78
C MET A 183 -10.41 20.87 6.50
N ALA A 184 -10.71 19.90 7.37
CA ALA A 184 -11.91 19.08 7.24
C ALA A 184 -13.19 19.92 7.38
N SER A 185 -13.23 20.87 8.33
CA SER A 185 -14.34 21.80 8.49
C SER A 185 -14.54 22.71 7.27
N GLU A 186 -13.46 23.31 6.74
CA GLU A 186 -13.51 24.14 5.52
C GLU A 186 -14.03 23.36 4.30
N VAL A 187 -13.65 22.09 4.19
CA VAL A 187 -14.09 21.21 3.10
C VAL A 187 -15.56 20.83 3.28
N ALA A 188 -16.00 20.52 4.50
CA ALA A 188 -17.40 20.22 4.79
C ALA A 188 -18.30 21.43 4.47
N GLU A 189 -17.91 22.62 4.90
CA GLU A 189 -18.64 23.87 4.63
C GLU A 189 -18.71 24.16 3.11
N ALA A 190 -17.62 23.92 2.38
CA ALA A 190 -17.60 24.05 0.92
C ALA A 190 -18.47 22.99 0.20
N LEU A 191 -18.65 21.82 0.78
CA LEU A 191 -19.53 20.77 0.25
C LEU A 191 -21.01 21.11 0.50
N ASP A 192 -21.35 21.59 1.69
CA ASP A 192 -22.69 22.09 2.01
C ASP A 192 -23.08 23.27 1.11
N ALA A 193 -22.17 24.22 0.87
CA ALA A 193 -22.39 25.36 -0.03
C ALA A 193 -22.62 24.95 -1.50
N ARG A 194 -22.20 23.74 -1.89
CA ARG A 194 -22.41 23.16 -3.22
C ARG A 194 -23.65 22.25 -3.30
N SER A 195 -24.48 22.23 -2.26
CA SER A 195 -25.67 21.37 -2.14
C SER A 195 -25.35 19.88 -2.28
N TYR A 196 -24.20 19.43 -1.75
CA TYR A 196 -23.96 17.99 -1.56
C TYR A 196 -24.74 17.48 -0.35
N ASP A 197 -26.07 17.43 -0.48
CA ASP A 197 -26.95 16.95 0.59
C ASP A 197 -26.73 15.46 0.87
N CYS A 198 -26.55 15.16 2.15
CA CYS A 198 -26.42 13.80 2.67
C CYS A 198 -27.76 13.03 2.69
N ASN A 199 -28.81 13.56 2.07
CA ASN A 199 -30.21 13.13 2.18
C ASN A 199 -30.54 11.90 1.30
N ALA A 200 -29.93 10.74 1.59
CA ALA A 200 -30.26 9.48 0.93
C ALA A 200 -30.60 8.35 1.92
N ASP A 201 -30.88 8.71 3.18
CA ASP A 201 -31.33 7.77 4.22
C ASP A 201 -32.81 8.00 4.60
N ASN A 202 -33.34 9.21 4.35
CA ASN A 202 -34.75 9.52 4.63
C ASN A 202 -35.74 9.04 3.55
N SER A 203 -35.29 8.72 2.32
CA SER A 203 -36.21 8.28 1.25
C SER A 203 -36.73 6.86 1.41
N ILE A 204 -36.08 6.02 2.24
CA ILE A 204 -36.54 4.65 2.52
C ILE A 204 -37.49 4.62 3.73
N SER A 205 -37.34 5.57 4.66
CA SER A 205 -38.22 5.66 5.84
C SER A 205 -39.55 6.34 5.51
N ASP A 206 -39.54 7.39 4.68
CA ASP A 206 -40.78 8.11 4.32
C ASP A 206 -41.73 7.30 3.42
N ASP A 207 -41.20 6.43 2.56
CA ASP A 207 -42.05 5.58 1.70
C ASP A 207 -42.80 4.52 2.54
N ASN A 208 -42.17 4.01 3.61
CA ASN A 208 -42.77 3.01 4.48
C ASN A 208 -43.84 3.61 5.42
N ILE A 209 -43.71 4.88 5.80
CA ILE A 209 -44.73 5.61 6.59
C ILE A 209 -45.94 5.99 5.71
N THR A 210 -45.71 6.29 4.44
CA THR A 210 -46.78 6.67 3.50
C THR A 210 -47.62 5.46 3.06
N VAL A 211 -47.00 4.28 2.90
CA VAL A 211 -47.73 3.03 2.61
C VAL A 211 -48.50 2.53 3.82
N GLN A 212 -47.96 2.64 5.05
CA GLN A 212 -48.70 2.27 6.26
C GLN A 212 -49.92 3.17 6.53
N ARG A 213 -49.83 4.47 6.28
CA ARG A 213 -50.98 5.38 6.47
C ARG A 213 -52.10 5.18 5.44
N LYS A 214 -51.84 4.56 4.30
CA LYS A 214 -52.85 4.33 3.25
C LYS A 214 -53.55 2.97 3.37
N GLY A 215 -53.13 2.13 4.31
CA GLY A 215 -53.69 0.78 4.54
C GLY A 215 -54.51 0.63 5.82
N ILE A 216 -54.71 1.70 6.61
CA ILE A 216 -55.43 1.63 7.88
C ILE A 216 -56.49 2.74 7.92
N ILE A 217 -57.76 2.31 7.98
CA ILE A 217 -59.04 3.02 8.19
C ILE A 217 -59.88 3.24 6.92
N PRO A 218 -61.12 2.71 6.87
CA PRO A 218 -61.55 1.32 6.94
C PRO A 218 -62.27 0.85 5.65
#